data_AF-A0A383AFU2-F1
#
_entry.id   AF-A0A383AFU2-F1
#
_cell.length_a   1.000
_cell.length_b   1.000
_cell.length_c   1.000
_cell.angle_alpha   90.00
_cell.angle_beta   90.00
_cell.angle_gamma   90.00
#
_symmetry.space_group_name_H-M   'P 1'
#
loop_
_entity.id
_entity.type
_entity.pdbx_description
1 polymer ?
#
loop_
_entity_poly.entity_id
_entity_poly.type
_entity_poly.pdbx_seq_one_letter_code
_entity_poly.pdbx_strand_id
1 'polypeptide(L)'
;GKYAKDLWIETPSAKMYPRLTDKLVEEGRHHLKMNGREVFKQAVRRFPEVITECLDYNNLKPGDISLFLPHQANIRINNMVKEKLGLNDNQILNNIHKYGNTTSATIPILLTEAYQNNMIHDGDFILMAAFGSGFTWGASLIQW
;
A
#
# COMPACT_ATOMS: atom_id res chain seq x y z
N GLY A 1 11.60 11.22 -8.18
CA GLY A 1 10.30 11.72 -8.66
C GLY A 1 9.99 13.08 -8.06
N LYS A 2 8.98 13.77 -8.60
CA LYS A 2 8.52 15.10 -8.13
C LYS A 2 8.15 15.12 -6.64
N TYR A 3 7.64 14.01 -6.10
CA TYR A 3 7.14 13.90 -4.72
C TYR A 3 8.08 13.11 -3.80
N ALA A 4 9.34 12.90 -4.21
CA ALA A 4 10.26 12.09 -3.43
C ALA A 4 10.39 12.62 -1.99
N LYS A 5 10.49 13.94 -1.81
CA LYS A 5 10.68 14.54 -0.48
C LYS A 5 9.44 14.54 0.42
N ASP A 6 8.26 14.19 -0.08
CA ASP A 6 7.03 14.11 0.71
C ASP A 6 6.94 12.82 1.54
N LEU A 7 7.71 11.79 1.18
CA LEU A 7 7.87 10.57 1.96
C LEU A 7 9.23 9.95 1.62
N TRP A 8 10.24 10.19 2.45
CA TRP A 8 11.61 9.76 2.18
C TRP A 8 12.48 9.70 3.42
N ILE A 9 13.61 9.04 3.25
CA ILE A 9 14.78 9.18 4.09
C ILE A 9 15.83 9.92 3.25
N GLU A 10 16.50 10.89 3.86
CA GLU A 10 17.49 11.71 3.17
C GLU A 10 18.84 10.99 3.04
N THR A 11 19.25 10.25 4.08
CA THR A 11 20.46 9.43 4.15
C THR A 11 20.18 8.13 4.93
N PRO A 12 20.78 6.96 4.62
CA PRO A 12 21.79 6.73 3.60
C PRO A 12 21.22 6.81 2.19
N SER A 13 21.97 7.42 1.28
CA SER A 13 21.57 7.62 -0.12
C SER A 13 22.66 7.12 -1.05
N ALA A 14 22.26 6.39 -2.10
CA ALA A 14 23.19 5.95 -3.14
C ALA A 14 23.85 7.11 -3.90
N LYS A 15 23.32 8.33 -3.77
CA LYS A 15 23.87 9.54 -4.42
C LYS A 15 25.02 10.20 -3.66
N MET A 16 25.35 9.74 -2.45
CA MET A 16 26.39 10.34 -1.62
C MET A 16 27.40 9.29 -1.15
N TYR A 17 28.67 9.69 -1.03
CA TYR A 17 29.71 8.88 -0.41
C TYR A 17 30.58 9.77 0.52
N PRO A 18 30.81 9.37 1.78
CA PRO A 18 30.19 8.24 2.48
C PRO A 18 28.66 8.39 2.57
N ARG A 19 27.94 7.26 2.58
CA ARG A 19 26.45 7.26 2.56
C ARG A 19 25.84 7.76 3.86
N LEU A 20 26.56 7.61 4.96
CA LEU A 20 26.19 8.02 6.31
C LEU A 20 27.47 8.41 7.06
N THR A 21 27.40 9.42 7.92
CA THR A 21 28.48 9.87 8.80
C THR A 21 27.89 10.25 10.16
N ASP A 22 28.73 10.33 11.20
CA ASP A 22 28.28 10.72 12.55
C ASP A 22 27.57 12.09 12.53
N LYS A 23 28.11 13.06 11.80
CA LYS A 23 27.46 14.37 11.59
C LYS A 23 26.05 14.25 11.01
N LEU A 24 25.83 13.38 10.01
CA LEU A 24 24.50 13.18 9.40
C LEU A 24 23.53 12.49 10.36
N VAL A 25 24.06 11.64 11.25
CA VAL A 25 23.29 11.01 12.33
C VAL A 25 22.87 12.06 13.36
N GLU A 26 23.80 12.90 13.82
CA GLU A 26 23.55 14.01 14.74
C GLU A 26 22.52 15.02 14.18
N GLU A 27 22.57 15.29 12.87
CA GLU A 27 21.58 16.12 12.16
C GLU A 27 20.20 15.44 11.97
N GLY A 28 20.04 14.18 12.37
CA GLY A 28 18.78 13.42 12.23
C GLY A 28 18.39 13.13 10.78
N ARG A 29 19.31 13.22 9.82
CA ARG A 29 19.04 13.05 8.38
C ARG A 29 18.79 11.59 7.97
N HIS A 30 18.91 10.68 8.92
CA HIS A 30 18.60 9.26 8.78
C HIS A 30 17.17 8.88 9.19
N HIS A 31 16.44 9.81 9.78
CA HIS A 31 15.04 9.60 10.12
C HIS A 31 14.13 9.71 8.88
N LEU A 32 13.05 8.93 8.90
CA LEU A 32 11.96 9.06 7.93
C LEU A 32 11.31 10.44 8.06
N LYS A 33 11.22 11.16 6.96
CA LYS A 33 10.48 12.42 6.84
C LYS A 33 9.23 12.19 6.01
N MET A 34 8.10 12.69 6.50
CA MET A 34 6.81 12.53 5.85
C MET A 34 5.96 13.79 5.92
N ASN A 35 5.46 14.25 4.78
CA ASN A 35 4.39 15.22 4.67
C ASN A 35 3.04 14.48 4.69
N GLY A 36 2.58 14.10 5.89
CA GLY A 36 1.42 13.21 6.05
C GLY A 36 0.13 13.71 5.38
N ARG A 37 -0.07 15.04 5.31
CA ARG A 37 -1.22 15.64 4.62
C ARG A 37 -1.20 15.35 3.12
N GLU A 38 -0.07 15.55 2.45
CA GLU A 38 0.02 15.27 1.02
C GLU A 38 0.05 13.77 0.72
N VAL A 39 0.72 12.96 1.55
CA VAL A 39 0.67 11.49 1.45
C VAL A 39 -0.78 11.01 1.48
N PHE A 40 -1.55 11.43 2.49
CA PHE A 40 -2.95 11.02 2.64
C PHE A 40 -3.79 11.47 1.45
N LYS A 41 -3.68 12.74 1.04
CA LYS A 41 -4.43 13.30 -0.10
C LYS A 41 -4.14 12.57 -1.40
N GLN A 42 -2.88 12.23 -1.66
CA GLN A 42 -2.53 11.46 -2.84
C GLN A 42 -3.01 10.01 -2.76
N ALA A 43 -2.89 9.37 -1.60
CA ALA A 43 -3.33 7.99 -1.39
C ALA A 43 -4.84 7.84 -1.67
N VAL A 44 -5.70 8.66 -1.03
CA VAL A 44 -7.16 8.57 -1.20
C VAL A 44 -7.64 8.90 -2.62
N ARG A 45 -6.82 9.60 -3.41
CA ARG A 45 -7.07 9.85 -4.83
C ARG A 45 -6.61 8.69 -5.70
N ARG A 46 -5.32 8.31 -5.59
CA ARG A 46 -4.66 7.38 -6.50
C ARG A 46 -5.05 5.92 -6.27
N PHE A 47 -5.36 5.53 -5.04
CA PHE A 47 -5.70 4.13 -4.77
C PHE A 47 -6.95 3.67 -5.51
N PRO A 48 -8.09 4.38 -5.37
CA PRO A 48 -9.30 4.02 -6.10
C PRO A 48 -9.08 4.07 -7.62
N GLU A 49 -8.36 5.07 -8.13
CA GLU A 49 -8.07 5.21 -9.58
C GLU A 49 -7.36 3.98 -10.14
N VAL A 50 -6.27 3.52 -9.50
CA VAL A 50 -5.50 2.38 -10.02
C VAL A 50 -6.21 1.04 -9.82
N ILE A 51 -7.04 0.92 -8.77
CA ILE A 51 -7.86 -0.26 -8.58
C ILE A 51 -8.93 -0.33 -9.67
N THR A 52 -9.66 0.77 -9.92
CA THR A 52 -10.66 0.83 -10.98
C THR A 52 -10.04 0.54 -12.34
N GLU A 53 -8.88 1.13 -12.67
CA GLU A 53 -8.15 0.83 -13.91
C GLU A 53 -7.84 -0.68 -14.05
N CYS A 54 -7.40 -1.32 -12.96
CA CYS A 54 -7.11 -2.75 -12.94
C CYS A 54 -8.37 -3.61 -13.16
N LEU A 55 -9.49 -3.25 -12.54
CA LEU A 55 -10.77 -3.96 -12.69
C LEU A 55 -11.33 -3.79 -14.10
N ASP A 56 -11.36 -2.55 -14.61
CA ASP A 56 -11.87 -2.21 -15.94
C ASP A 56 -11.09 -2.94 -17.03
N TYR A 57 -9.76 -2.98 -16.93
CA TYR A 57 -8.92 -3.73 -17.87
C TYR A 57 -9.28 -5.22 -17.95
N ASN A 58 -9.71 -5.81 -16.84
CA ASN A 58 -10.10 -7.21 -16.74
C ASN A 58 -11.62 -7.44 -16.93
N ASN A 59 -12.40 -6.40 -17.22
CA ASN A 59 -13.86 -6.44 -17.31
C ASN A 59 -14.55 -6.97 -16.04
N LEU A 60 -14.00 -6.65 -14.87
CA LEU A 60 -14.54 -7.02 -13.57
C LEU A 60 -15.12 -5.82 -12.84
N LYS A 61 -16.01 -6.10 -11.89
CA LYS A 61 -16.58 -5.13 -10.97
C LYS A 61 -16.07 -5.39 -9.56
N PRO A 62 -16.15 -4.41 -8.64
CA PRO A 62 -15.79 -4.62 -7.24
C PRO A 62 -16.49 -5.82 -6.56
N GLY A 63 -17.71 -6.14 -7.01
CA GLY A 63 -18.47 -7.30 -6.51
C GLY A 63 -17.90 -8.66 -6.93
N ASP A 64 -17.08 -8.72 -7.98
CA ASP A 64 -16.44 -9.96 -8.46
C ASP A 64 -15.17 -10.31 -7.67
N ILE A 65 -14.71 -9.41 -6.78
CA ILE A 65 -13.49 -9.59 -6.01
C ILE A 65 -13.75 -10.43 -4.77
N SER A 66 -13.12 -11.61 -4.69
CA SER A 66 -13.21 -12.48 -3.52
C SER A 66 -12.50 -11.85 -2.32
N LEU A 67 -11.30 -11.31 -2.53
CA LEU A 67 -10.49 -10.73 -1.45
C LEU A 67 -9.59 -9.60 -1.92
N PHE A 68 -9.60 -8.50 -1.17
CA PHE A 68 -8.75 -7.33 -1.36
C PHE A 68 -7.69 -7.25 -0.25
N LEU A 69 -6.43 -7.19 -0.66
CA LEU A 69 -5.24 -7.07 0.20
C LEU A 69 -4.56 -5.71 -0.02
N PRO A 70 -4.99 -4.64 0.68
CA PRO A 70 -4.39 -3.32 0.56
C PRO A 70 -3.10 -3.19 1.37
N HIS A 71 -2.17 -2.35 0.89
CA HIS A 71 -1.11 -1.82 1.74
C HIS A 71 -1.67 -1.15 3.02
N GLN A 72 -1.06 -1.42 4.17
CA GLN A 72 -1.53 -1.14 5.51
C GLN A 72 -0.83 0.13 6.01
N ALA A 73 -0.95 1.23 5.24
CA ALA A 73 -0.35 2.51 5.61
C ALA A 73 -1.10 3.17 6.78
N ASN A 74 -2.42 3.14 6.71
CA ASN A 74 -3.33 3.70 7.71
C ASN A 74 -4.73 3.12 7.48
N ILE A 75 -5.39 2.67 8.55
CA ILE A 75 -6.73 2.07 8.46
C ILE A 75 -7.78 3.02 7.86
N ARG A 76 -7.63 4.34 8.06
CA ARG A 76 -8.54 5.34 7.49
C ARG A 76 -8.49 5.37 5.96
N ILE A 77 -7.32 5.15 5.37
CA ILE A 77 -7.16 5.07 3.91
C ILE A 77 -7.89 3.83 3.40
N ASN A 78 -7.68 2.68 4.04
CA ASN A 78 -8.31 1.42 3.64
C ASN A 78 -9.84 1.50 3.73
N ASN A 79 -10.38 2.09 4.79
CA ASN A 79 -11.81 2.29 4.95
C ASN A 79 -12.40 3.20 3.85
N MET A 80 -11.72 4.31 3.50
CA MET A 80 -12.17 5.17 2.41
C MET A 80 -12.13 4.48 1.04
N VAL A 81 -11.11 3.67 0.79
CA VAL A 81 -11.01 2.89 -0.46
C VAL A 81 -12.12 1.85 -0.53
N LYS A 82 -12.36 1.12 0.56
CA LYS A 82 -13.46 0.16 0.68
C LYS A 82 -14.81 0.82 0.36
N GLU A 83 -15.10 1.95 1.00
CA GLU A 83 -16.34 2.72 0.79
C GLU A 83 -16.47 3.19 -0.66
N LYS A 84 -15.41 3.77 -1.24
CA LYS A 84 -15.44 4.30 -2.60
C LYS A 84 -15.59 3.22 -3.68
N LEU A 85 -15.12 2.01 -3.41
CA LEU A 85 -15.29 0.85 -4.30
C LEU A 85 -16.58 0.07 -4.03
N GLY A 86 -17.29 0.35 -2.94
CA GLY A 86 -18.48 -0.40 -2.55
C GLY A 86 -18.17 -1.85 -2.14
N LEU A 87 -16.99 -2.11 -1.58
CA LEU A 87 -16.59 -3.44 -1.09
C LEU A 87 -17.24 -3.74 0.27
N ASN A 88 -17.64 -5.00 0.46
CA ASN A 88 -18.13 -5.50 1.74
C ASN A 88 -16.99 -5.73 2.74
N ASP A 89 -17.31 -5.79 4.03
CA ASP A 89 -16.32 -6.01 5.11
C ASP A 89 -15.56 -7.33 4.99
N ASN A 90 -16.22 -8.37 4.45
CA ASN A 90 -15.60 -9.67 4.21
C ASN A 90 -14.71 -9.72 2.97
N GLN A 91 -14.76 -8.71 2.10
CA GLN A 91 -13.94 -8.64 0.88
C GLN A 91 -12.59 -7.93 1.11
N ILE A 92 -12.28 -7.47 2.32
CA ILE A 92 -11.05 -6.73 2.60
C ILE A 92 -10.37 -7.26 3.86
N LEU A 93 -9.10 -7.64 3.75
CA LEU A 93 -8.32 -8.09 4.90
C LEU A 93 -7.44 -6.95 5.44
N ASN A 94 -7.54 -6.69 6.75
CA ASN A 94 -6.72 -5.71 7.44
C ASN A 94 -6.08 -6.33 8.68
N ASN A 95 -4.77 -6.20 8.81
CA ASN A 95 -3.99 -6.66 9.96
C ASN A 95 -3.09 -5.57 10.55
N ILE A 96 -3.30 -4.30 10.17
CA ILE A 96 -2.54 -3.16 10.70
C ILE A 96 -2.57 -3.06 12.23
N HIS A 97 -3.61 -3.56 12.89
CA HIS A 97 -3.72 -3.60 14.35
C HIS A 97 -2.74 -4.60 14.99
N LYS A 98 -2.23 -5.58 14.22
CA LYS A 98 -1.25 -6.58 14.68
C LYS A 98 0.19 -6.13 14.42
N TYR A 99 0.48 -5.62 13.22
CA TYR A 99 1.86 -5.36 12.76
C TYR A 99 2.17 -3.89 12.46
N GLY A 100 1.17 -3.01 12.46
CA GLY A 100 1.32 -1.64 11.96
C GLY A 100 1.65 -1.60 10.46
N ASN A 101 2.32 -0.53 10.04
CA ASN A 101 2.76 -0.36 8.65
C ASN A 101 4.10 -1.07 8.43
N THR A 102 4.06 -2.19 7.70
CA THR A 102 5.23 -3.01 7.35
C THR A 102 5.81 -2.71 5.96
N THR A 103 5.52 -1.53 5.42
CA THR A 103 6.00 -1.07 4.10
C THR A 103 5.72 -2.11 3.00
N SER A 104 6.73 -2.47 2.19
CA SER A 104 6.63 -3.45 1.12
C SER A 104 6.25 -4.86 1.58
N ALA A 105 6.47 -5.20 2.86
CA ALA A 105 6.14 -6.53 3.38
C ALA A 105 4.65 -6.71 3.66
N THR A 106 3.85 -5.64 3.64
CA THR A 106 2.42 -5.72 3.96
C THR A 106 1.66 -6.74 3.12
N ILE A 107 1.73 -6.64 1.80
CA ILE A 107 0.92 -7.47 0.91
C ILE A 107 1.32 -8.95 1.05
N PRO A 108 2.63 -9.32 1.05
CA PRO A 108 3.04 -10.69 1.34
C PRO A 108 2.54 -11.23 2.69
N ILE A 109 2.57 -10.42 3.76
CA ILE A 109 2.06 -10.83 5.07
C ILE A 109 0.56 -11.09 4.99
N LEU A 110 -0.21 -10.16 4.41
CA LEU A 110 -1.66 -10.32 4.25
C LEU A 110 -2.02 -11.55 3.42
N LEU A 111 -1.32 -11.78 2.30
CA LEU A 111 -1.54 -12.92 1.43
C LEU A 111 -1.25 -14.24 2.17
N THR A 112 -0.16 -14.29 2.93
CA THR A 112 0.21 -15.47 3.74
C THR A 112 -0.83 -15.75 4.81
N GLU A 113 -1.30 -14.71 5.53
CA GLU A 113 -2.35 -14.88 6.54
C GLU A 113 -3.67 -15.31 5.90
N ALA A 114 -4.09 -14.72 4.79
CA ALA A 114 -5.30 -15.11 4.08
C ALA A 114 -5.25 -16.59 3.64
N TYR A 115 -4.12 -17.04 3.09
CA TYR A 115 -3.91 -18.42 2.70
C TYR A 115 -3.97 -19.38 3.90
N GLN A 116 -3.24 -19.07 4.98
CA GLN A 116 -3.22 -19.90 6.20
C GLN A 116 -4.58 -20.00 6.90
N ASN A 117 -5.45 -19.00 6.73
CA ASN A 117 -6.79 -18.97 7.31
C ASN A 117 -7.88 -19.49 6.34
N ASN A 118 -7.50 -20.15 5.23
CA ASN A 118 -8.43 -20.69 4.23
C ASN A 118 -9.40 -19.63 3.68
N MET A 119 -8.92 -18.40 3.47
CA MET A 119 -9.70 -17.31 2.88
C MET A 119 -9.57 -17.24 1.35
N ILE A 120 -8.72 -18.08 0.77
CA ILE A 120 -8.38 -18.08 -0.65
C ILE A 120 -8.59 -19.49 -1.20
N HIS A 121 -9.32 -19.58 -2.31
CA HIS A 121 -9.67 -20.82 -3.00
C HIS A 121 -9.39 -20.70 -4.50
N ASP A 122 -9.27 -21.84 -5.19
CA ASP A 122 -9.08 -21.88 -6.63
C ASP A 122 -10.19 -21.14 -7.36
N GLY A 123 -9.82 -20.27 -8.30
CA GLY A 123 -10.71 -19.41 -9.06
C GLY A 123 -11.04 -18.06 -8.39
N ASP A 124 -10.62 -17.83 -7.14
CA ASP A 124 -10.84 -16.55 -6.46
C ASP A 124 -10.10 -15.39 -7.14
N PHE A 125 -10.76 -14.24 -7.24
CA PHE A 125 -10.13 -13.01 -7.67
C PHE A 125 -9.53 -12.26 -6.48
N ILE A 126 -8.20 -12.28 -6.37
CA ILE A 126 -7.42 -11.63 -5.33
C ILE A 126 -6.89 -10.30 -5.85
N LEU A 127 -7.44 -9.20 -5.34
CA LEU A 127 -6.99 -7.85 -5.63
C LEU A 127 -5.92 -7.42 -4.63
N MET A 128 -4.82 -6.87 -5.11
CA MET A 128 -3.76 -6.29 -4.30
C MET A 128 -3.50 -4.87 -4.77
N ALA A 129 -3.31 -3.94 -3.84
CA ALA A 129 -2.93 -2.58 -4.21
C ALA A 129 -1.99 -1.96 -3.18
N ALA A 130 -0.99 -1.21 -3.66
CA ALA A 130 -0.13 -0.39 -2.81
C ALA A 130 -0.01 1.07 -3.28
N PHE A 131 0.27 1.96 -2.33
CA PHE A 131 0.67 3.35 -2.54
C PHE A 131 1.86 3.65 -1.60
N GLY A 132 2.89 4.34 -2.09
CA GLY A 132 4.13 4.57 -1.35
C GLY A 132 4.99 5.70 -1.90
N SER A 133 6.22 5.82 -1.39
CA SER A 133 7.16 6.91 -1.66
C SER A 133 7.50 7.08 -3.15
N GLY A 134 7.67 8.33 -3.60
CA GLY A 134 7.97 8.64 -5.02
C GLY A 134 7.14 9.79 -5.62
N PHE A 135 5.81 9.82 -5.50
CA PHE A 135 4.91 8.74 -5.10
C PHE A 135 4.83 7.67 -6.17
N THR A 136 4.62 6.43 -5.74
CA THR A 136 4.36 5.27 -6.60
C THR A 136 3.11 4.58 -6.12
N TRP A 137 2.35 4.02 -7.05
CA TRP A 137 1.16 3.23 -6.75
C TRP A 137 0.98 2.16 -7.81
N GLY A 138 0.24 1.12 -7.46
CA GLY A 138 -0.04 0.01 -8.34
C GLY A 138 -1.15 -0.85 -7.78
N ALA A 139 -1.89 -1.49 -8.67
CA ALA A 139 -2.79 -2.58 -8.35
C ALA A 139 -2.40 -3.80 -9.20
N SER A 140 -2.68 -4.98 -8.67
CA SER A 140 -2.52 -6.25 -9.35
C SER A 140 -3.73 -7.10 -9.00
N LEU A 141 -4.20 -7.85 -9.99
CA LEU A 141 -5.24 -8.85 -9.82
C LEU A 141 -4.65 -10.21 -10.11
N ILE A 142 -4.94 -11.19 -9.27
CA ILE A 142 -4.59 -12.59 -9.48
C ILE A 142 -5.90 -13.37 -9.44
N GLN A 143 -6.12 -14.22 -10.45
CA GLN A 143 -7.02 -15.35 -10.29
C GLN A 143 -6.20 -16.48 -9.65
N TRP A 144 -6.54 -16.83 -8.42
CA TRP A 144 -5.82 -17.84 -7.64
C TRP A 144 -6.03 -19.23 -8.23
#